data_AF-E7N5L4-F1
#
_entry.id   AF-E7N5L4-F1
#
_cell.length_a   1.000
_cell.length_b   1.000
_cell.length_c   1.000
_cell.angle_alpha   90.00
_cell.angle_beta   90.00
_cell.angle_gamma   90.00
#
_symmetry.space_group_name_H-M   'P 1'
#
loop_
_entity.id
_entity.type
_entity.pdbx_description
1 polymer ?
#
loop_
_entity_poly.entity_id
_entity_poly.type
_entity_poly.pdbx_seq_one_letter_code
_entity_poly.pdbx_strand_id
1 'polypeptide(L)' 'MLVVVEAEHLCMSMRGVRKPGSNTVTSAVRGIMRNAATRSEAMSLVLGRRS' A
#
# COMPACT_ATOMS: atom_id res chain seq x y z
N MET A 1 -3.55 -7.19 13.55
CA MET A 1 -2.54 -7.42 12.49
C MET A 1 -2.87 -6.52 11.31
N LEU A 2 -1.87 -5.82 10.79
CA LEU A 2 -1.93 -5.01 9.58
C LEU A 2 -0.86 -5.56 8.61
N VAL A 3 -1.24 -5.77 7.36
CA VAL A 3 -0.32 -6.09 6.25
C VAL A 3 -0.48 -5.00 5.21
N VAL A 4 0.64 -4.51 4.68
CA VAL A 4 0.70 -3.53 3.61
C VAL A 4 1.68 -4.04 2.55
N VAL A 5 1.26 -4.03 1.29
CA VAL A 5 2.11 -4.41 0.15
C VAL A 5 2.04 -3.29 -0.87
N GLU A 6 3.20 -2.83 -1.31
CA GLU A 6 3.36 -1.89 -2.42
C GLU A 6 4.14 -2.59 -3.52
N ALA A 7 3.66 -2.50 -4.75
CA ALA A 7 4.34 -3.04 -5.90
C ALA A 7 4.03 -2.25 -7.17
N GLU A 8 5.00 -2.20 -8.08
CA GLU A 8 4.78 -1.74 -9.45
C GLU A 8 4.27 -2.89 -10.31
N HIS A 9 3.19 -2.65 -11.07
CA HIS A 9 2.64 -3.64 -11.98
C HIS A 9 3.38 -3.60 -13.32
N LEU A 10 4.41 -4.43 -13.46
CA LEU A 10 5.20 -4.53 -14.70
C LEU A 10 4.38 -4.88 -15.95
N CYS A 11 3.28 -5.61 -15.79
CA CYS A 11 2.36 -5.87 -16.89
C CYS A 11 1.66 -4.60 -17.41
N MET A 12 1.52 -3.55 -16.59
CA MET A 12 0.97 -2.25 -16.97
C MET A 12 2.08 -1.30 -17.46
N SER A 13 3.30 -1.46 -16.97
CA SER A 13 4.45 -0.63 -17.38
C SER A 13 5.03 -1.06 -18.72
N MET A 14 5.17 -2.37 -18.97
CA MET A 14 5.83 -2.92 -20.17
C MET A 14 4.87 -3.46 -21.22
N ARG A 15 3.63 -3.79 -20.82
CA ARG A 15 2.60 -4.39 -21.68
C ARG A 15 1.29 -3.59 -21.54
N GLY A 16 0.30 -3.86 -22.38
CA GLY A 16 -1.01 -3.20 -22.30
C GLY A 16 -0.94 -1.68 -22.37
N VAL A 17 -1.49 -1.00 -21.35
CA VAL A 17 -1.65 0.46 -21.22
C VAL A 17 -0.33 1.26 -21.17
N ARG A 18 0.82 0.62 -20.96
CA ARG A 18 2.16 1.25 -20.97
C ARG A 18 2.22 2.52 -20.10
N LYS A 19 1.91 2.35 -18.81
CA LYS A 19 1.99 3.41 -17.79
C LYS A 19 3.12 3.10 -16.79
N PRO A 20 4.35 3.56 -17.04
CA PRO A 20 5.47 3.42 -16.11
C PRO A 20 5.16 4.07 -14.76
N GLY A 21 5.68 3.50 -13.68
CA GLY A 21 5.45 4.01 -12.33
C GLY A 21 4.04 3.73 -11.80
N SER A 22 3.33 2.75 -12.39
CA SER A 22 2.04 2.31 -11.90
C SER A 22 2.19 1.50 -10.61
N ASN A 23 2.30 2.23 -9.49
CA ASN A 23 2.39 1.67 -8.14
C ASN A 23 1.02 1.43 -7.53
N THR A 24 0.80 0.22 -7.04
CA THR A 24 -0.43 -0.18 -6.35
C THR A 24 -0.10 -0.51 -4.90
N VAL A 25 -0.88 0.05 -3.97
CA VAL A 25 -0.79 -0.28 -2.55
C VAL A 25 -2.03 -1.09 -2.15
N THR A 26 -1.81 -2.26 -1.56
CA THR A 26 -2.88 -3.10 -1.01
C THR A 26 -2.64 -3.33 0.48
N SER A 27 -3.72 -3.54 1.23
CA SER A 27 -3.62 -3.81 2.66
C SER A 27 -4.67 -4.79 3.14
N ALA A 28 -4.34 -5.51 4.22
CA ALA A 28 -5.25 -6.41 4.92
C ALA A 28 -5.23 -6.12 6.41
N VAL A 29 -6.42 -6.01 7.01
CA VAL A 29 -6.58 -5.61 8.42
C VAL A 29 -7.39 -6.63 9.22
N ARG A 30 -6.88 -6.99 10.40
CA ARG A 30 -7.54 -7.88 11.35
C ARG A 30 -7.39 -7.38 12.79
N GLY A 31 -8.39 -7.69 13.62
CA GLY A 31 -8.40 -7.34 15.05
C GLY A 31 -8.45 -5.83 15.29
N ILE A 32 -7.70 -5.35 16.29
CA ILE A 32 -7.66 -3.93 16.72
C ILE A 32 -7.36 -2.95 15.57
N MET A 33 -6.68 -3.39 14.51
CA MET A 33 -6.38 -2.59 13.32
C MET A 33 -7.61 -2.25 12.46
N ARG A 34 -8.79 -2.80 12.79
CA ARG A 34 -10.06 -2.34 12.21
C ARG A 34 -10.47 -0.97 12.75
N ASN A 35 -10.01 -0.58 13.94
CA ASN A 35 -10.18 0.77 14.46
C ASN A 35 -9.46 1.77 13.55
N ALA A 36 -10.17 2.83 13.15
CA ALA A 36 -9.67 3.81 12.20
C ALA A 36 -8.51 4.65 12.75
N ALA A 37 -8.56 5.05 14.03
CA ALA A 37 -7.50 5.84 14.67
C ALA A 37 -6.19 5.03 14.75
N THR A 38 -6.26 3.82 15.31
CA THR A 38 -5.10 2.91 15.40
C THR A 38 -4.51 2.57 14.04
N ARG A 39 -5.37 2.37 13.02
CA ARG A 39 -4.91 2.12 11.64
C ARG A 39 -4.25 3.36 11.03
N SER A 40 -4.80 4.55 11.27
CA SER A 40 -4.25 5.80 10.74
C SER A 40 -2.86 6.07 11.30
N GLU A 41 -2.68 5.89 12.61
CA GLU A 41 -1.36 6.00 13.26
C GLU A 41 -0.36 5.03 12.65
N ALA A 42 -0.72 3.74 12.55
CA ALA A 42 0.15 2.74 11.94
C ALA A 42 0.47 3.02 10.47
N MET A 43 -0.51 3.44 9.66
CA MET A 43 -0.30 3.78 8.25
C MET A 43 0.61 5.00 8.10
N SER A 44 0.51 5.99 8.98
CA SER A 44 1.40 7.15 8.96
C SER A 44 2.87 6.76 9.21
N LEU A 45 3.12 5.76 10.08
CA LEU A 45 4.46 5.23 10.31
C LEU A 45 4.99 4.39 9.14
N VAL A 46 4.12 3.63 8.46
CA VAL A 46 4.50 2.81 7.29
C VAL A 46 4.77 3.69 6.06
N LEU A 47 3.97 4.74 5.84
CA LEU A 47 4.07 5.62 4.67
C LEU A 47 5.03 6.80 4.90
N GLY A 48 5.19 7.26 6.14
CA GLY A 48 6.02 8.41 6.50
C GLY A 48 7.53 8.17 6.47
N ARG A 49 7.98 6.91 6.36
CA ARG A 49 9.41 6.56 6.26
C ARG A 49 10.01 6.68 4.84
N ARG A 50 9.29 7.32 3.91
CA ARG A 50 9.64 7.36 2.47
C ARG A 50 10.29 8.68 2.01
N SER A 51 11.06 9.37 2.87
CA SER A 51 11.84 10.55 2.44
C SER A 51 13.10 10.16 1.68
#